data_AF-A0A182AK10-F1
#
_entry.id   AF-A0A182AK10-F1
#
_cell.length_a   1.000
_cell.length_b   1.000
_cell.length_c   1.000
_cell.angle_alpha   90.00
_cell.angle_beta   90.00
_cell.angle_gamma   90.00
#
_symmetry.space_group_name_H-M   'P 1'
#
loop_
_entity.id
_entity.type
_entity.pdbx_description
1 polymer ?
#
loop_
_entity_poly.entity_id
_entity_poly.type
_entity_poly.pdbx_seq_one_letter_code
_entity_poly.pdbx_strand_id
1 'polypeptide(L)'
;MAQRSRSVLAAFLPHLALLAVLLAVLVGLLLQAPVAAGTPSPGPVPLDEILLEAEQQSPQILRQLLLALGMTLLCTVIHLVISAMVAAGFNSEGLLRWASRTSSRHLLLIAGTALATFLAMLLEILTWAVLFLRLGAVASVEQALYFSSVTFASLGYGDITLALPFRLLASLEALVGILMAGWSTALLLAVVQKCLGLRYHRKGSGSDSSVTSAP
;
A
#
# COMPACT_ATOMS: atom_id res chain seq x y z
N MET A 1 6.11 -28.39 -19.93
CA MET A 1 5.94 -26.99 -19.47
C MET A 1 4.86 -26.82 -18.40
N ALA A 2 3.65 -27.38 -18.54
CA ALA A 2 2.52 -27.17 -17.61
C ALA A 2 2.78 -27.52 -16.11
N GLN A 3 3.73 -28.41 -15.82
CA GLN A 3 4.07 -28.78 -14.44
C GLN A 3 4.81 -27.68 -13.66
N ARG A 4 5.51 -26.77 -14.36
CA ARG A 4 6.32 -25.69 -13.75
C ARG A 4 5.53 -24.41 -13.46
N SER A 5 4.35 -24.22 -14.07
CA SER A 5 3.43 -23.13 -13.70
C SER A 5 2.60 -23.48 -12.47
N ARG A 6 2.21 -24.76 -12.31
CA ARG A 6 1.49 -25.25 -11.12
C ARG A 6 2.30 -25.12 -9.82
N SER A 7 3.62 -25.35 -9.86
CA SER A 7 4.49 -25.21 -8.69
C SER A 7 4.63 -23.76 -8.19
N VAL A 8 4.57 -22.78 -9.09
CA VAL A 8 4.66 -21.35 -8.73
C VAL A 8 3.36 -20.87 -8.07
N LEU A 9 2.21 -21.22 -8.65
CA LEU A 9 0.90 -20.94 -8.05
C LEU A 9 0.73 -21.61 -6.67
N ALA A 10 1.18 -22.86 -6.52
CA ALA A 10 1.15 -23.56 -5.24
C ALA A 10 2.04 -22.91 -4.16
N ALA A 11 3.17 -22.31 -4.55
CA ALA A 11 4.05 -21.60 -3.61
C ALA A 11 3.44 -20.30 -3.07
N PHE A 12 2.58 -19.61 -3.84
CA PHE A 12 1.91 -18.38 -3.39
C PHE A 12 0.57 -18.63 -2.68
N LEU A 13 -0.05 -19.80 -2.89
CA LEU A 13 -1.31 -20.19 -2.23
C LEU A 13 -1.32 -20.03 -0.70
N PRO A 14 -0.29 -20.43 0.09
CA PRO A 14 -0.29 -20.21 1.54
C PRO A 14 -0.20 -18.72 1.92
N HIS A 15 0.45 -17.88 1.11
CA HIS A 15 0.51 -16.43 1.35
C HIS A 15 -0.82 -15.75 1.07
N LEU A 16 -1.54 -16.17 0.02
CA LEU A 16 -2.90 -15.70 -0.27
C LEU A 16 -3.91 -16.15 0.79
N ALA A 17 -3.79 -17.40 1.28
CA ALA A 17 -4.61 -17.90 2.38
C ALA A 17 -4.33 -17.13 3.69
N LEU A 18 -3.07 -16.86 4.01
CA LEU A 18 -2.69 -16.05 5.16
C LEU A 18 -3.23 -14.61 5.05
N LEU A 19 -3.14 -13.98 3.88
CA LEU A 19 -3.72 -12.66 3.62
C LEU A 19 -5.24 -12.65 3.85
N ALA A 20 -5.96 -13.67 3.36
CA ALA A 20 -7.40 -13.82 3.58
C ALA A 20 -7.76 -14.06 5.07
N VAL A 21 -6.95 -14.84 5.80
CA VAL A 21 -7.12 -15.07 7.24
C VAL A 21 -6.86 -13.80 8.05
N LEU A 22 -5.79 -13.04 7.74
CA LEU A 22 -5.49 -11.76 8.38
C LEU A 22 -6.60 -10.73 8.12
N LEU A 23 -7.11 -10.66 6.88
CA LEU A 23 -8.27 -9.85 6.52
C LEU A 23 -9.51 -10.24 7.33
N ALA A 24 -9.80 -11.53 7.46
CA ALA A 24 -10.95 -12.04 8.21
C ALA A 24 -10.84 -11.79 9.73
N VAL A 25 -9.66 -11.98 10.33
CA VAL A 25 -9.41 -11.67 11.74
C VAL A 25 -9.51 -10.17 12.00
N LEU A 26 -9.00 -9.34 11.09
CA LEU A 26 -9.13 -7.88 11.18
C LEU A 26 -10.60 -7.44 11.09
N VAL A 27 -11.38 -7.99 10.15
CA VAL A 27 -12.83 -7.75 10.06
C VAL A 27 -13.56 -8.20 11.34
N GLY A 28 -13.14 -9.32 11.94
CA GLY A 28 -13.65 -9.82 13.22
C GLY A 28 -13.36 -8.88 14.40
N LEU A 29 -12.16 -8.32 14.49
CA LEU A 29 -11.79 -7.35 15.53
C LEU A 29 -12.50 -5.98 15.31
N LEU A 30 -12.64 -5.55 14.06
CA LEU A 30 -13.42 -4.37 13.67
C LEU A 30 -14.95 -4.53 13.81
N LEU A 31 -15.43 -5.72 14.18
CA LEU A 31 -16.84 -5.98 14.55
C LEU A 31 -17.11 -5.78 16.05
N GLN A 32 -16.08 -5.63 16.89
CA GLN A 32 -16.23 -5.65 18.36
C GLN A 32 -16.07 -4.28 19.05
N ALA A 33 -15.67 -3.23 18.33
CA ALA A 33 -15.39 -1.92 18.93
C ALA A 33 -16.66 -1.02 18.95
N PRO A 34 -17.19 -0.62 20.13
CA PRO A 34 -18.34 0.27 20.20
C PRO A 34 -18.00 1.69 19.70
N VAL A 35 -19.00 2.33 19.08
CA VAL A 35 -18.99 3.74 18.66
C VAL A 35 -19.53 4.58 19.81
N ALA A 36 -18.72 5.49 20.33
CA ALA A 36 -19.16 6.49 21.29
C ALA A 36 -19.55 7.77 20.52
N ALA A 37 -20.84 8.11 20.51
CA ALA A 37 -21.34 9.34 19.91
C ALA A 37 -21.44 10.46 20.97
N GLY A 38 -21.03 11.67 20.61
CA GLY A 38 -21.14 12.84 21.49
C GLY A 38 -20.91 14.16 20.75
N THR A 39 -21.92 15.03 20.78
CA THR A 39 -21.96 16.47 20.43
C THR A 39 -22.99 17.08 21.40
N PRO A 40 -22.82 18.30 21.97
CA PRO A 40 -22.61 19.60 21.32
C PRO A 40 -21.38 20.33 21.94
N SER A 41 -21.21 21.66 22.13
CA SER A 41 -21.91 22.92 21.74
C SER A 41 -20.89 24.09 21.76
N PRO A 42 -21.00 25.16 20.93
CA PRO A 42 -20.09 26.30 21.02
C PRO A 42 -20.55 27.33 22.09
N GLY A 43 -20.04 27.19 23.31
CA GLY A 43 -20.03 28.22 24.35
C GLY A 43 -18.60 28.47 24.87
N PRO A 44 -18.36 29.50 25.70
CA PRO A 44 -17.08 29.67 26.38
C PRO A 44 -16.89 28.53 27.41
N VAL A 45 -15.99 27.60 27.11
CA VAL A 45 -15.77 26.38 27.93
C VAL A 45 -15.08 26.75 29.25
N PRO A 46 -15.68 26.45 30.43
CA PRO A 46 -15.05 26.61 31.73
C PRO A 46 -13.74 25.81 31.90
N LEU A 47 -12.87 26.24 32.82
CA LEU A 47 -11.57 25.59 33.05
C LEU A 47 -11.70 24.14 33.56
N ASP A 48 -12.75 23.84 34.31
CA ASP A 48 -13.11 22.50 34.77
C ASP A 48 -13.62 21.61 33.63
N GLU A 49 -14.41 22.15 32.70
CA GLU A 49 -14.77 21.43 31.46
C GLU A 49 -13.52 21.17 30.58
N ILE A 50 -12.59 22.13 30.44
CA ILE A 50 -11.34 21.93 29.69
C ILE A 50 -10.48 20.79 30.29
N LEU A 51 -10.42 20.68 31.63
CA LEU A 51 -9.69 19.61 32.30
C LEU A 51 -10.37 18.24 32.11
N LEU A 52 -11.70 18.19 32.17
CA LEU A 52 -12.49 16.98 31.89
C LEU A 52 -12.39 16.57 30.41
N GLU A 53 -12.42 17.51 29.47
CA GLU A 53 -12.19 17.26 28.04
C GLU A 53 -10.81 16.68 27.78
N ALA A 54 -9.76 17.19 28.43
CA ALA A 54 -8.39 16.69 28.32
C ALA A 54 -8.24 15.26 28.88
N GLU A 55 -8.87 14.97 30.02
CA GLU A 55 -8.90 13.61 30.58
C GLU A 55 -9.66 12.64 29.64
N GLN A 56 -10.79 13.08 29.08
CA GLN A 56 -11.63 12.28 28.19
C GLN A 56 -11.08 12.14 26.75
N GLN A 57 -10.21 13.05 26.29
CA GLN A 57 -9.50 12.93 25.00
C GLN A 57 -8.38 11.87 25.03
N SER A 58 -7.71 11.70 26.16
CA SER A 58 -6.59 10.76 26.33
C SER A 58 -6.88 9.33 25.83
N PRO A 59 -7.99 8.65 26.21
CA PRO A 59 -8.34 7.33 25.66
C PRO A 59 -8.71 7.35 24.17
N GLN A 60 -9.24 8.45 23.64
CA GLN A 60 -9.60 8.57 22.22
C GLN A 60 -8.37 8.72 21.32
N ILE A 61 -7.36 9.46 21.77
CA ILE A 61 -6.07 9.61 21.07
C ILE A 61 -5.36 8.25 21.01
N LEU A 62 -5.28 7.54 22.14
CA LEU A 62 -4.69 6.19 22.18
C LEU A 62 -5.40 5.22 21.23
N ARG A 63 -6.74 5.22 21.20
CA ARG A 63 -7.53 4.41 20.25
C ARG A 63 -7.19 4.73 18.79
N GLN A 64 -7.09 6.01 18.41
CA GLN A 64 -6.72 6.41 17.05
C GLN A 64 -5.29 5.97 16.68
N LEU A 65 -4.33 6.11 17.60
CA LEU A 65 -2.95 5.66 17.39
C LEU A 65 -2.86 4.12 17.21
N LEU A 66 -3.59 3.34 18.02
CA LEU A 66 -3.63 1.89 17.88
C LEU A 66 -4.29 1.43 16.58
N LEU A 67 -5.38 2.08 16.15
CA LEU A 67 -6.02 1.82 14.86
C LEU A 67 -5.08 2.15 13.70
N ALA A 68 -4.44 3.32 13.73
CA ALA A 68 -3.48 3.73 12.70
C ALA A 68 -2.26 2.80 12.64
N LEU A 69 -1.74 2.33 13.78
CA LEU A 69 -0.66 1.33 13.84
C LEU A 69 -1.10 0.00 13.22
N GLY A 70 -2.29 -0.49 13.55
CA GLY A 70 -2.87 -1.70 12.97
C GLY A 70 -3.02 -1.59 11.44
N MET A 71 -3.52 -0.46 10.95
CA MET A 71 -3.61 -0.16 9.52
C MET A 71 -2.23 -0.04 8.85
N THR A 72 -1.27 0.61 9.51
CA THR A 72 0.12 0.73 9.00
C THR A 72 0.74 -0.65 8.81
N LEU A 73 0.57 -1.55 9.79
CA LEU A 73 1.04 -2.94 9.71
C LEU A 73 0.32 -3.72 8.59
N LEU A 74 -1.00 -3.55 8.46
CA LEU A 74 -1.78 -4.16 7.37
C LEU A 74 -1.28 -3.71 5.99
N CYS A 75 -1.17 -2.40 5.77
CA CYS A 75 -0.64 -1.85 4.51
C CYS A 75 0.77 -2.37 4.26
N THR A 76 1.65 -2.35 5.27
CA THR A 76 3.01 -2.91 5.15
C THR A 76 3.01 -4.37 4.73
N VAL A 77 2.09 -5.21 5.23
CA VAL A 77 1.95 -6.62 4.82
C VAL A 77 1.45 -6.73 3.37
N ILE A 78 0.45 -5.95 2.96
CA ILE A 78 -0.04 -5.91 1.57
C ILE A 78 1.10 -5.53 0.61
N HIS A 79 1.80 -4.44 0.91
CA HIS A 79 2.93 -3.93 0.13
C HIS A 79 4.11 -4.91 0.09
N LEU A 80 4.41 -5.59 1.22
CA LEU A 80 5.44 -6.63 1.31
C LEU A 80 5.12 -7.85 0.43
N VAL A 81 3.87 -8.33 0.41
CA VAL A 81 3.46 -9.46 -0.43
C VAL A 81 3.67 -9.13 -1.90
N ILE A 82 3.22 -7.95 -2.36
CA ILE A 82 3.42 -7.50 -3.75
C ILE A 82 4.91 -7.31 -4.06
N SER A 83 5.66 -6.67 -3.16
CA SER A 83 7.12 -6.50 -3.31
C SER A 83 7.86 -7.84 -3.41
N ALA A 84 7.46 -8.83 -2.60
CA ALA A 84 8.03 -10.17 -2.62
C ALA A 84 7.68 -10.94 -3.90
N MET A 85 6.45 -10.79 -4.41
CA MET A 85 6.06 -11.38 -5.71
C MET A 85 6.87 -10.79 -6.86
N VAL A 86 7.07 -9.47 -6.88
CA VAL A 86 7.95 -8.77 -7.84
C VAL A 86 9.38 -9.30 -7.71
N ALA A 87 9.95 -9.31 -6.51
CA ALA A 87 11.32 -9.76 -6.24
C ALA A 87 11.54 -11.24 -6.62
N ALA A 88 10.59 -12.13 -6.32
CA ALA A 88 10.62 -13.54 -6.70
C ALA A 88 10.61 -13.72 -8.23
N GLY A 89 9.83 -12.91 -8.95
CA GLY A 89 9.90 -12.80 -10.40
C GLY A 89 11.32 -12.45 -10.87
N PHE A 90 11.93 -11.41 -10.29
CA PHE A 90 13.30 -10.96 -10.60
C PHE A 90 14.43 -11.87 -10.14
N ASN A 91 14.18 -12.82 -9.24
CA ASN A 91 15.13 -13.88 -8.89
C ASN A 91 15.01 -15.11 -9.80
N SER A 92 13.95 -15.20 -10.61
CA SER A 92 13.84 -16.26 -11.61
C SER A 92 14.71 -15.96 -12.83
N GLU A 93 15.72 -16.80 -13.07
CA GLU A 93 16.55 -16.72 -14.28
C GLU A 93 15.71 -16.74 -15.56
N GLY A 94 14.57 -17.45 -15.55
CA GLY A 94 13.65 -17.52 -16.68
C GLY A 94 13.06 -16.16 -17.07
N LEU A 95 12.63 -15.34 -16.10
CA LEU A 95 12.07 -14.02 -16.38
C LEU A 95 13.15 -13.05 -16.85
N LEU A 96 14.33 -13.07 -16.22
CA LEU A 96 15.49 -12.26 -16.61
C LEU A 96 15.96 -12.58 -18.05
N ARG A 97 16.11 -13.87 -18.38
CA ARG A 97 16.46 -14.34 -19.74
C ARG A 97 15.35 -14.05 -20.77
N TRP A 98 14.07 -14.05 -20.35
CA TRP A 98 12.96 -13.64 -21.22
C TRP A 98 12.98 -12.14 -21.52
N ALA A 99 13.29 -11.32 -20.51
CA ALA A 99 13.34 -9.86 -20.60
C ALA A 99 14.49 -9.37 -21.46
N SER A 100 15.70 -9.90 -21.24
CA SER A 100 16.92 -9.48 -21.95
C SER A 100 16.90 -9.72 -23.46
N ARG A 101 15.93 -10.51 -23.96
CA ARG A 101 15.76 -10.81 -25.39
C ARG A 101 15.41 -9.59 -26.25
N THR A 102 14.54 -8.67 -25.80
CA THR A 102 14.15 -7.49 -26.61
C THR A 102 13.91 -6.24 -25.78
N SER A 103 14.10 -5.06 -26.37
CA SER A 103 13.93 -3.79 -25.66
C SER A 103 12.51 -3.60 -25.10
N SER A 104 11.49 -4.05 -25.83
CA SER A 104 10.08 -3.93 -25.43
C SER A 104 9.73 -4.79 -24.19
N ARG A 105 10.45 -5.88 -23.94
CA ARG A 105 10.17 -6.74 -22.77
C ARG A 105 10.68 -6.15 -21.45
N HIS A 106 11.75 -5.34 -21.49
CA HIS A 106 12.13 -4.52 -20.33
C HIS A 106 11.03 -3.51 -19.98
N LEU A 107 10.46 -2.84 -20.99
CA LEU A 107 9.37 -1.89 -20.79
C LEU A 107 8.12 -2.57 -20.19
N LEU A 108 7.77 -3.78 -20.66
CA LEU A 108 6.69 -4.58 -20.09
C LEU A 108 6.92 -4.97 -18.62
N LEU A 109 8.16 -5.25 -18.20
CA LEU A 109 8.46 -5.52 -16.79
C LEU A 109 8.37 -4.27 -15.91
N ILE A 110 8.82 -3.13 -16.40
CA ILE A 110 8.72 -1.84 -15.69
C ILE A 110 7.23 -1.47 -15.53
N ALA A 111 6.46 -1.54 -16.62
CA ALA A 111 5.01 -1.29 -16.61
C ALA A 111 4.24 -2.28 -15.72
N GLY A 112 4.59 -3.57 -15.78
CA GLY A 112 3.99 -4.60 -14.91
C GLY A 112 4.31 -4.39 -13.43
N THR A 113 5.52 -3.92 -13.11
CA THR A 113 5.90 -3.55 -11.73
C THR A 113 5.10 -2.35 -11.26
N ALA A 114 5.03 -1.28 -12.05
CA ALA A 114 4.27 -0.07 -11.73
C ALA A 114 2.77 -0.36 -11.55
N LEU A 115 2.19 -1.23 -12.37
CA LEU A 115 0.81 -1.69 -12.22
C LEU A 115 0.62 -2.51 -10.94
N ALA A 116 1.55 -3.41 -10.61
CA ALA A 116 1.48 -4.20 -9.39
C ALA A 116 1.54 -3.33 -8.13
N THR A 117 2.43 -2.34 -8.08
CA THR A 117 2.53 -1.38 -6.97
C THR A 117 1.30 -0.47 -6.89
N PHE A 118 0.76 -0.01 -8.03
CA PHE A 118 -0.49 0.75 -8.06
C PHE A 118 -1.67 -0.05 -7.50
N LEU A 119 -1.78 -1.33 -7.85
CA LEU A 119 -2.82 -2.21 -7.31
C LEU A 119 -2.64 -2.49 -5.81
N ALA A 120 -1.40 -2.50 -5.29
CA ALA A 120 -1.14 -2.57 -3.85
C ALA A 120 -1.69 -1.33 -3.12
N MET A 121 -1.33 -0.13 -3.58
CA MET A 121 -1.83 1.14 -3.04
C MET A 121 -3.36 1.26 -3.15
N LEU A 122 -3.95 0.77 -4.24
CA LEU A 122 -5.40 0.74 -4.38
C LEU A 122 -6.06 -0.18 -3.34
N LEU A 123 -5.51 -1.37 -3.08
CA LEU A 123 -6.00 -2.25 -2.02
C LEU A 123 -5.86 -1.61 -0.62
N GLU A 124 -4.77 -0.87 -0.39
CA GLU A 124 -4.55 -0.14 0.86
C GLU A 124 -5.60 0.97 1.06
N ILE A 125 -5.87 1.79 0.03
CA ILE A 125 -6.98 2.76 0.00
C ILE A 125 -8.33 2.07 0.27
N LEU A 126 -8.60 0.92 -0.35
CA LEU A 126 -9.84 0.17 -0.08
C LEU A 126 -9.95 -0.27 1.39
N THR A 127 -8.85 -0.69 2.03
CA THR A 127 -8.88 -1.06 3.45
C THR A 127 -9.11 0.13 4.39
N TRP A 128 -8.57 1.31 4.06
CA TRP A 128 -8.82 2.55 4.80
C TRP A 128 -10.25 3.06 4.60
N ALA A 129 -10.77 3.07 3.38
CA ALA A 129 -12.16 3.40 3.09
C ALA A 129 -13.14 2.50 3.88
N VAL A 130 -12.87 1.19 3.95
CA VAL A 130 -13.63 0.27 4.79
C VAL A 130 -13.53 0.65 6.27
N LEU A 131 -12.35 0.99 6.80
CA LEU A 131 -12.22 1.45 8.19
C LEU A 131 -13.10 2.67 8.48
N PHE A 132 -13.11 3.69 7.63
CA PHE A 132 -13.91 4.90 7.86
C PHE A 132 -15.43 4.64 7.82
N LEU A 133 -15.90 3.78 6.91
CA LEU A 133 -17.29 3.31 6.92
C LEU A 133 -17.65 2.59 8.23
N ARG A 134 -16.75 1.72 8.69
CA ARG A 134 -16.94 0.91 9.90
C ARG A 134 -16.91 1.72 11.19
N LEU A 135 -16.20 2.84 11.19
CA LEU A 135 -16.19 3.81 12.28
C LEU A 135 -17.35 4.81 12.23
N GLY A 136 -18.14 4.84 11.14
CA GLY A 136 -19.17 5.86 10.92
C GLY A 136 -18.60 7.26 10.68
N ALA A 137 -17.36 7.35 10.19
CA ALA A 137 -16.65 8.62 10.00
C ALA A 137 -17.10 9.39 8.74
N VAL A 138 -17.79 8.72 7.81
CA VAL A 138 -18.28 9.23 6.51
C VAL A 138 -19.64 8.60 6.19
N ALA A 139 -20.46 9.27 5.37
CA ALA A 139 -21.87 8.91 5.19
C ALA A 139 -22.15 7.89 4.07
N SER A 140 -21.24 7.70 3.11
CA SER A 140 -21.44 6.81 1.96
C SER A 140 -20.16 6.06 1.57
N VAL A 141 -20.31 4.95 0.83
CA VAL A 141 -19.17 4.20 0.25
C VAL A 141 -18.36 5.07 -0.71
N GLU A 142 -19.03 5.91 -1.49
CA GLU A 142 -18.39 6.81 -2.45
C GLU A 142 -17.58 7.91 -1.73
N GLN A 143 -18.13 8.54 -0.69
CA GLN A 143 -17.39 9.45 0.20
C GLN A 143 -16.19 8.77 0.86
N ALA A 144 -16.33 7.52 1.31
CA ALA A 144 -15.24 6.78 1.94
C ALA A 144 -14.07 6.49 0.99
N LEU A 145 -14.39 6.03 -0.23
CA LEU A 145 -13.42 5.77 -1.28
C LEU A 145 -12.74 7.07 -1.74
N TYR A 146 -13.52 8.12 -1.96
CA TYR A 146 -13.00 9.43 -2.34
C TYR A 146 -12.08 10.00 -1.26
N PHE A 147 -12.58 10.13 -0.02
CA PHE A 147 -11.82 10.65 1.12
C PHE A 147 -10.51 9.89 1.32
N SER A 148 -10.57 8.56 1.36
CA SER A 148 -9.38 7.73 1.54
C SER A 148 -8.40 7.89 0.38
N SER A 149 -8.87 7.89 -0.87
CA SER A 149 -7.99 8.08 -2.03
C SER A 149 -7.28 9.44 -2.03
N VAL A 150 -7.98 10.51 -1.67
CA VAL A 150 -7.48 11.89 -1.62
C VAL A 150 -6.53 12.09 -0.43
N THR A 151 -6.84 11.50 0.72
CA THR A 151 -6.01 11.55 1.93
C THR A 151 -4.75 10.71 1.79
N PHE A 152 -4.87 9.45 1.35
CA PHE A 152 -3.74 8.54 1.12
C PHE A 152 -2.81 9.06 0.00
N ALA A 153 -3.35 9.70 -1.04
CA ALA A 153 -2.54 10.39 -2.06
C ALA A 153 -1.92 11.72 -1.56
N SER A 154 -2.16 12.12 -0.31
CA SER A 154 -1.75 13.41 0.28
C SER A 154 -2.26 14.67 -0.44
N LEU A 155 -3.31 14.54 -1.26
CA LEU A 155 -3.94 15.64 -2.00
C LEU A 155 -4.76 16.56 -1.09
N GLY A 156 -5.53 15.97 -0.16
CA GLY A 156 -6.21 16.68 0.92
C GLY A 156 -7.09 17.86 0.47
N TYR A 157 -7.94 17.69 -0.55
CA TYR A 157 -8.76 18.78 -1.13
C TYR A 157 -9.64 19.53 -0.12
N GLY A 158 -9.98 18.93 1.02
CA GLY A 158 -10.65 19.59 2.15
C GLY A 158 -12.16 19.76 2.02
N ASP A 159 -12.73 19.27 0.93
CA ASP A 159 -14.17 19.17 0.67
C ASP A 159 -14.86 18.09 1.53
N ILE A 160 -14.16 16.99 1.82
CA ILE A 160 -14.53 16.03 2.86
C ILE A 160 -13.47 16.04 3.97
N THR A 161 -13.88 16.24 5.21
CA THR A 161 -13.01 16.18 6.39
C THR A 161 -13.69 15.40 7.53
N LEU A 162 -12.91 14.73 8.36
CA LEU A 162 -13.43 13.95 9.49
C LEU A 162 -13.51 14.81 10.76
N ALA A 163 -14.53 14.55 11.59
CA ALA A 163 -14.71 15.18 12.89
C ALA A 163 -13.60 14.81 13.91
N LEU A 164 -13.55 15.52 15.04
CA LEU A 164 -12.53 15.34 16.10
C LEU A 164 -12.16 13.87 16.46
N PRO A 165 -13.09 12.91 16.62
CA PRO A 165 -12.72 11.53 17.00
C PRO A 165 -11.96 10.74 15.92
N PHE A 166 -11.82 11.26 14.70
CA PHE A 166 -11.13 10.59 13.58
C PHE A 166 -10.10 11.47 12.86
N ARG A 167 -9.95 12.74 13.25
CA ARG A 167 -9.12 13.70 12.51
C ARG A 167 -7.62 13.37 12.57
N LEU A 168 -7.15 12.75 13.65
CA LEU A 168 -5.77 12.25 13.76
C LEU A 168 -5.58 10.98 12.90
N LEU A 169 -6.59 10.11 12.85
CA LEU A 169 -6.58 8.91 12.02
C LEU A 169 -6.43 9.25 10.52
N ALA A 170 -7.09 10.31 10.04
CA ALA A 170 -6.90 10.85 8.69
C ALA A 170 -5.47 11.36 8.43
N SER A 171 -4.89 12.12 9.37
CA SER A 171 -3.50 12.58 9.23
C SER A 171 -2.49 11.42 9.16
N LEU A 172 -2.78 10.32 9.86
CA LEU A 172 -1.94 9.12 9.86
C LEU A 172 -2.13 8.28 8.58
N GLU A 173 -3.33 8.23 7.99
CA GLU A 173 -3.55 7.67 6.65
C GLU A 173 -2.67 8.36 5.61
N ALA A 174 -2.64 9.71 5.59
CA ALA A 174 -1.82 10.46 4.65
C ALA A 174 -0.31 10.15 4.81
N LEU A 175 0.16 9.99 6.05
CA LEU A 175 1.55 9.59 6.34
C LEU A 175 1.85 8.16 5.83
N VAL A 176 0.92 7.22 6.02
CA VAL A 176 1.03 5.86 5.49
C VAL A 176 1.05 5.86 3.96
N GLY A 177 0.20 6.66 3.32
CA GLY A 177 0.17 6.79 1.86
C GLY A 177 1.47 7.33 1.27
N ILE A 178 2.08 8.35 1.89
CA ILE A 178 3.41 8.84 1.52
C ILE A 178 4.47 7.74 1.68
N LEU A 179 4.43 6.98 2.77
CA LEU A 179 5.36 5.88 3.02
C LEU A 179 5.26 4.78 1.94
N MET A 180 4.04 4.36 1.58
CA MET A 180 3.80 3.33 0.56
C MET A 180 4.12 3.82 -0.85
N ALA A 181 3.85 5.08 -1.18
CA ALA A 181 4.29 5.71 -2.43
C ALA A 181 5.82 5.77 -2.55
N GLY A 182 6.51 6.09 -1.45
CA GLY A 182 7.98 6.06 -1.36
C GLY A 182 8.56 4.65 -1.58
N TRP A 183 7.97 3.64 -0.92
CA TRP A 183 8.33 2.23 -1.09
C TRP A 183 8.14 1.76 -2.54
N SER A 184 6.96 2.03 -3.12
CA SER A 184 6.63 1.73 -4.53
C SER A 184 7.65 2.35 -5.49
N THR A 185 8.04 3.61 -5.25
CA THR A 185 9.03 4.32 -6.07
C THR A 185 10.41 3.67 -5.98
N ALA A 186 10.85 3.31 -4.76
CA ALA A 186 12.14 2.63 -4.57
C ALA A 186 12.18 1.26 -5.27
N LEU A 187 11.10 0.47 -5.19
CA LEU A 187 10.96 -0.81 -5.89
C LEU A 187 11.01 -0.63 -7.42
N LEU A 188 10.27 0.36 -7.95
CA LEU A 188 10.25 0.64 -9.38
C LEU A 188 11.62 1.10 -9.90
N LEU A 189 12.32 1.96 -9.15
CA LEU A 189 13.69 2.39 -9.48
C LEU A 189 14.68 1.23 -9.50
N ALA A 190 14.62 0.31 -8.52
CA ALA A 190 15.46 -0.89 -8.52
C ALA A 190 15.22 -1.77 -9.76
N VAL A 191 13.95 -1.91 -10.19
CA VAL A 191 13.58 -2.62 -11.42
C VAL A 191 14.11 -1.92 -12.68
N VAL A 192 13.95 -0.60 -12.78
CA VAL A 192 14.48 0.20 -13.90
C VAL A 192 16.00 0.07 -13.99
N GLN A 193 16.72 0.24 -12.87
CA GLN A 193 18.18 0.09 -12.81
C GLN A 193 18.64 -1.29 -13.26
N LYS A 194 18.00 -2.37 -12.77
CA LYS A 194 18.31 -3.76 -13.18
C LYS A 194 18.07 -3.97 -14.67
N CYS A 195 16.99 -3.41 -15.23
CA CYS A 195 16.71 -3.48 -16.67
C CYS A 195 17.72 -2.68 -17.52
N LEU A 196 18.20 -1.53 -17.04
CA LEU A 196 19.22 -0.73 -17.73
C LEU A 196 20.59 -1.42 -17.73
N GLY A 197 21.01 -2.02 -16.61
CA GLY A 197 22.26 -2.78 -16.52
C GLY A 197 22.33 -3.96 -17.51
N LEU A 198 21.20 -4.66 -17.70
CA LEU A 198 21.10 -5.72 -18.72
C LEU A 198 21.30 -5.21 -20.16
N ARG A 199 20.90 -3.97 -20.46
CA ARG A 199 21.11 -3.35 -21.79
C ARG A 199 22.57 -2.98 -22.01
N TYR A 200 23.29 -2.56 -20.97
CA TYR A 200 24.70 -2.17 -21.05
C TYR A 200 25.60 -3.37 -21.38
N HIS A 201 25.51 -4.46 -20.61
CA HIS A 201 26.30 -5.68 -20.86
C HIS A 201 26.08 -6.27 -22.26
N ARG A 202 24.84 -6.30 -22.74
CA ARG A 202 24.53 -6.81 -24.09
C ARG A 202 25.11 -5.95 -25.22
N LYS A 203 25.29 -4.64 -25.00
CA LYS A 203 25.91 -3.76 -26.01
C LYS A 203 27.42 -4.00 -26.10
N GLY A 204 28.09 -4.21 -24.96
CA GLY A 204 29.53 -4.55 -24.93
C GLY A 204 29.85 -5.92 -25.51
N SER A 205 29.06 -6.95 -25.21
CA SER A 205 29.30 -8.31 -25.75
C SER A 205 29.07 -8.43 -27.25
N GLY A 206 28.37 -7.46 -27.88
CA GLY A 206 28.10 -7.45 -29.32
C GLY A 206 29.20 -6.78 -30.16
N SER A 207 30.03 -5.91 -29.55
CA SER A 207 31.10 -5.21 -30.26
C SER A 207 32.38 -6.06 -30.40
N ASP A 208 32.74 -6.86 -29.39
CA ASP A 208 33.95 -7.69 -29.45
C ASP A 208 33.86 -8.80 -30.51
N SER A 209 32.65 -9.36 -30.71
CA SER A 209 32.39 -10.37 -31.74
C SER A 209 32.48 -9.85 -33.18
N SER A 210 32.50 -8.52 -33.40
CA SER A 210 32.68 -7.92 -34.73
C SER A 210 34.11 -7.54 -35.08
N VAL A 211 35.05 -7.60 -34.12
CA VAL A 211 36.46 -7.25 -34.33
C VAL A 211 37.32 -8.48 -34.66
N THR A 212 36.89 -9.67 -34.25
CA THR A 212 37.64 -10.94 -34.40
C THR A 212 37.38 -11.68 -35.72
N SER A 213 36.64 -11.08 -36.66
CA SER A 213 36.32 -11.68 -37.97
C SER A 213 36.84 -10.88 -39.17
N ALA A 214 37.84 -10.02 -38.96
CA ALA A 214 38.59 -9.40 -40.05
C ALA A 214 39.77 -10.33 -40.44
N PRO A 215 39.86 -10.81 -41.69
CA PRO A 215 40.97 -11.63 -42.18
C PRO A 215 42.24 -10.80 -42.48
#